data_AF-A0A954K9F2-F1
#
_entry.id   AF-A0A954K9F2-F1
#
_cell.length_a   1.000
_cell.length_b   1.000
_cell.length_c   1.000
_cell.angle_alpha   90.00
_cell.angle_beta   90.00
_cell.angle_gamma   90.00
#
_symmetry.space_group_name_H-M   'P 1'
#
loop_
_entity.id
_entity.type
_entity.pdbx_description
1 polymer ?
#
loop_
_entity_poly.entity_id
_entity_poly.type
_entity_poly.pdbx_seq_one_letter_code
_entity_poly.pdbx_strand_id
1 'polypeptide(L)'
;MTKVPGLTKNRVLIIGGGIAGLSASVRLAQAGLPVTLFEESTLGHGASTRNQGWLHSGGWFAKENIHLASRCYKSLQQTIQCCPDCLEPQQQG
;
A
#
# COMPACT_ATOMS: atom_id res chain seq x y z
N MET A 1 18.81 24.42 -7.38
CA MET A 1 18.40 23.07 -6.94
C MET A 1 19.34 22.64 -5.84
N THR A 2 18.88 22.64 -4.59
CA THR A 2 19.72 22.30 -3.44
C THR A 2 19.91 20.79 -3.36
N LYS A 3 21.16 20.34 -3.30
CA LYS A 3 21.51 18.91 -3.22
C LYS A 3 21.11 18.40 -1.83
N VAL A 4 20.22 17.41 -1.75
CA VAL A 4 19.85 16.79 -0.47
C VAL A 4 21.09 16.03 0.05
N PRO A 5 21.62 16.39 1.24
CA PRO A 5 22.79 15.70 1.80
C PRO A 5 22.50 14.20 1.99
N GLY A 6 23.43 13.35 1.56
CA GLY A 6 23.32 11.88 1.72
C GLY A 6 22.66 11.12 0.54
N LEU A 7 22.24 11.80 -0.52
CA LEU A 7 21.75 11.12 -1.73
C LEU A 7 22.93 10.56 -2.57
N THR A 8 23.17 9.25 -2.47
CA THR A 8 24.11 8.54 -3.36
C THR A 8 23.43 8.13 -4.67
N LYS A 9 24.20 7.89 -5.74
CA LYS A 9 23.72 7.67 -7.12
C LYS A 9 22.75 6.47 -7.31
N ASN A 10 22.49 5.64 -6.30
CA ASN A 10 21.66 4.44 -6.39
C ASN A 10 20.53 4.41 -5.34
N ARG A 11 20.00 5.56 -4.90
CA ARG A 11 18.87 5.64 -3.96
C ARG A 11 17.56 5.94 -4.67
N VAL A 12 16.48 5.34 -4.17
CA VAL A 12 15.12 5.66 -4.61
C VAL A 12 14.49 6.66 -3.65
N LEU A 13 14.05 7.79 -4.18
CA LEU A 13 13.26 8.77 -3.45
C LEU A 13 11.77 8.52 -3.69
N ILE A 14 11.00 8.38 -2.63
CA ILE A 14 9.53 8.28 -2.69
C ILE A 14 8.94 9.52 -2.04
N ILE A 15 8.00 10.16 -2.73
CA ILE A 15 7.26 11.33 -2.23
C ILE A 15 5.81 10.88 -2.03
N GLY A 16 5.33 10.95 -0.78
CA GLY A 16 4.01 10.51 -0.35
C GLY A 16 4.08 9.23 0.50
N GLY A 17 3.66 9.34 1.76
CA GLY A 17 3.54 8.29 2.77
C GLY A 17 2.15 7.66 2.87
N GLY A 18 1.38 7.69 1.78
CA GLY A 18 0.16 6.89 1.64
C GLY A 18 0.44 5.41 1.35
N ILE A 19 -0.60 4.59 1.25
CA ILE A 19 -0.50 3.14 1.04
C ILE A 19 0.34 2.78 -0.19
N ALA A 20 0.23 3.54 -1.28
CA ALA A 20 1.01 3.30 -2.49
C ALA A 20 2.51 3.55 -2.28
N GLY A 21 2.88 4.68 -1.66
CA GLY A 21 4.28 5.02 -1.41
C GLY A 21 4.94 4.13 -0.35
N LEU A 22 4.20 3.75 0.69
CA LEU A 22 4.65 2.78 1.69
C LEU A 22 4.82 1.38 1.07
N SER A 23 3.85 0.91 0.28
CA SER A 23 3.94 -0.40 -0.40
C SER A 23 5.14 -0.46 -1.36
N ALA A 24 5.37 0.62 -2.12
CA ALA A 24 6.52 0.72 -3.01
C ALA A 24 7.83 0.73 -2.22
N SER A 25 7.90 1.49 -1.12
CA SER A 25 9.08 1.53 -0.23
C SER A 25 9.46 0.15 0.27
N VAL A 26 8.48 -0.60 0.80
CA VAL A 26 8.72 -1.96 1.31
C VAL A 26 9.25 -2.88 0.22
N ARG A 27 8.62 -2.89 -0.96
CA ARG A 27 9.06 -3.76 -2.07
C ARG A 27 10.46 -3.41 -2.56
N LEU A 28 10.78 -2.13 -2.68
CA LEU A 28 12.11 -1.68 -3.12
C LEU A 28 13.18 -1.98 -2.06
N ALA A 29 12.87 -1.79 -0.78
CA ALA A 29 13.76 -2.14 0.32
C ALA A 29 14.01 -3.66 0.38
N GLN A 30 12.96 -4.48 0.18
CA GLN A 30 13.09 -5.95 0.07
C GLN A 30 13.94 -6.39 -1.13
N ALA A 31 13.96 -5.59 -2.20
CA ALA A 31 14.85 -5.80 -3.35
C ALA A 31 16.30 -5.32 -3.12
N GLY A 32 16.63 -4.85 -1.91
CA GLY A 32 17.97 -4.38 -1.55
C GLY A 32 18.28 -2.95 -1.98
N LEU A 33 17.27 -2.18 -2.43
CA LEU A 33 17.48 -0.80 -2.83
C LEU A 33 17.36 0.15 -1.63
N PRO A 34 18.29 1.10 -1.46
CA PRO A 34 18.18 2.12 -0.43
C PRO A 34 17.07 3.11 -0.78
N VAL A 35 16.00 3.12 0.02
CA VAL A 35 14.83 3.98 -0.15
C VAL A 35 14.84 5.11 0.88
N THR A 36 14.46 6.31 0.47
CA THR A 36 14.11 7.41 1.36
C THR A 36 12.71 7.88 1.00
N LEU A 37 11.79 7.85 1.98
CA LEU A 37 10.41 8.30 1.80
C LEU A 37 10.22 9.63 2.53
N PHE A 38 9.58 10.59 1.85
CA PHE A 38 9.12 11.84 2.44
C PHE A 38 7.59 11.87 2.42
N GLU A 39 7.01 12.25 3.55
CA GLU A 39 5.60 12.57 3.72
C GLU A 39 5.53 13.96 4.35
N GLU A 40 4.60 14.78 3.88
CA GLU A 40 4.41 16.14 4.39
C GLU A 40 3.87 16.11 5.83
N SER A 41 3.02 15.14 6.13
CA SER A 41 2.31 15.00 7.41
C SER A 41 2.66 13.69 8.11
N THR A 42 1.71 13.09 8.83
CA THR A 42 1.81 11.75 9.37
C THR A 42 1.59 10.69 8.28
N LEU A 43 2.17 9.50 8.45
CA LEU A 43 1.94 8.39 7.51
C LEU A 43 0.45 8.12 7.33
N GLY A 44 0.03 7.92 6.08
CA GLY A 44 -1.36 7.65 5.73
C GLY A 44 -2.32 8.84 5.82
N HIS A 45 -1.88 10.05 6.16
CA HIS A 45 -2.73 11.23 6.41
C HIS A 45 -3.75 11.55 5.29
N GLY A 46 -3.38 11.30 4.03
CA GLY A 46 -4.23 11.51 2.87
C GLY A 46 -5.32 10.45 2.69
N ALA A 47 -5.59 10.07 1.42
CA ALA A 47 -6.68 9.16 1.06
C ALA A 47 -6.58 7.76 1.71
N SER A 48 -5.40 7.35 2.18
CA SER A 48 -5.18 6.01 2.74
C SER A 48 -5.84 5.78 4.10
N THR A 49 -6.13 6.84 4.87
CA THR A 49 -6.89 6.76 6.13
C THR A 49 -8.27 7.42 6.05
N ARG A 50 -8.57 8.10 4.94
CA ARG A 50 -9.86 8.79 4.69
C ARG A 50 -10.67 8.12 3.59
N ASN A 51 -10.59 6.80 3.52
CA ASN A 51 -11.45 5.97 2.67
C ASN A 51 -12.53 5.29 3.53
N GLN A 52 -13.35 4.45 2.91
CA GLN A 52 -14.46 3.77 3.60
C GLN A 52 -14.01 2.66 4.58
N GLY A 53 -12.70 2.39 4.70
CA GLY A 53 -12.18 1.33 5.55
C GLY A 53 -12.51 -0.08 5.06
N TRP A 54 -12.87 -0.23 3.78
CA TRP A 54 -13.29 -1.51 3.21
C TRP A 54 -12.19 -2.18 2.40
N LEU A 55 -12.02 -3.48 2.64
CA LEU A 55 -11.20 -4.34 1.80
C LEU A 55 -12.11 -5.33 1.05
N HIS A 56 -12.36 -5.05 -0.22
CA HIS A 56 -13.33 -5.78 -1.01
C HIS A 56 -12.77 -7.11 -1.54
N SER A 57 -13.56 -8.19 -1.47
CA SER A 57 -13.18 -9.54 -1.95
C SER A 57 -13.11 -9.65 -3.48
N GLY A 58 -13.71 -8.70 -4.20
CA GLY A 58 -13.78 -8.68 -5.66
C GLY A 58 -15.13 -9.13 -6.24
N GLY A 59 -16.02 -9.69 -5.42
CA GLY A 59 -17.29 -10.28 -5.88
C GLY A 59 -18.17 -9.36 -6.73
N TRP A 60 -18.32 -8.10 -6.31
CA TRP A 60 -19.08 -7.08 -7.06
C TRP A 60 -18.58 -6.87 -8.50
N PHE A 61 -17.27 -6.96 -8.73
CA PHE A 61 -16.66 -6.77 -10.05
C PHE A 61 -16.68 -8.04 -10.92
N ALA A 62 -17.03 -9.21 -10.38
CA ALA A 62 -16.81 -10.49 -11.06
C ALA A 62 -17.58 -10.65 -12.37
N LYS A 63 -18.77 -10.02 -12.49
CA LYS A 63 -19.59 -10.07 -13.70
C LYS A 63 -19.01 -9.23 -14.85
N GLU A 64 -18.40 -8.10 -14.52
CA GLU A 64 -17.94 -7.11 -15.50
C GLU A 64 -16.45 -7.23 -15.79
N ASN A 65 -15.66 -7.56 -14.76
CA ASN A 65 -14.20 -7.61 -14.85
C ASN A 65 -13.62 -8.68 -13.91
N ILE A 66 -13.56 -9.91 -14.42
CA ILE A 66 -13.03 -11.06 -13.69
C ILE A 66 -11.56 -10.88 -13.30
N HIS A 67 -10.78 -10.13 -14.08
CA HIS A 67 -9.38 -9.88 -13.74
C HIS A 67 -9.28 -8.97 -12.51
N LEU A 68 -10.06 -7.89 -12.46
CA LEU A 68 -10.13 -7.01 -11.29
C LEU A 68 -10.61 -7.78 -10.07
N ALA A 69 -11.68 -8.57 -10.20
CA ALA A 69 -12.19 -9.42 -9.12
C ALA A 69 -11.11 -10.37 -8.59
N SER A 70 -10.37 -11.05 -9.48
CA SER A 70 -9.25 -11.93 -9.11
C SER A 70 -8.13 -11.18 -8.39
N ARG A 71 -7.81 -9.95 -8.80
CA ARG A 71 -6.80 -9.12 -8.13
C ARG A 71 -7.24 -8.67 -6.74
N CYS A 72 -8.50 -8.25 -6.59
CA CYS A 72 -9.08 -7.91 -5.28
C CYS A 72 -9.02 -9.12 -4.33
N TYR A 73 -9.45 -10.30 -4.80
CA TYR A 73 -9.44 -11.52 -4.00
C TYR A 73 -8.00 -11.88 -3.55
N LYS A 74 -7.04 -11.85 -4.46
CA LYS A 74 -5.62 -12.10 -4.14
C LYS A 74 -5.08 -11.09 -3.11
N SER A 75 -5.40 -9.80 -3.28
CA SER A 75 -4.96 -8.75 -2.35
C SER A 75 -5.57 -8.91 -0.96
N LEU A 76 -6.84 -9.33 -0.87
CA LEU A 76 -7.51 -9.64 0.40
C LEU A 76 -6.79 -10.78 1.12
N GLN A 77 -6.52 -11.90 0.44
CA GLN A 77 -5.81 -13.04 1.01
C GLN A 77 -4.41 -12.65 1.52
N GLN A 78 -3.67 -11.84 0.75
CA GLN A 78 -2.36 -11.33 1.17
C GLN A 78 -2.46 -10.46 2.43
N THR A 79 -3.49 -9.63 2.53
CA THR A 79 -3.67 -8.75 3.70
C THR A 79 -4.02 -9.56 4.94
N ILE A 80 -4.91 -10.55 4.81
CA ILE A 80 -5.25 -11.50 5.90
C ILE A 80 -3.98 -12.22 6.38
N GLN A 81 -3.13 -12.67 5.46
CA GLN A 81 -1.92 -13.39 5.81
C GLN A 81 -0.85 -12.50 6.46
N CYS A 82 -0.62 -11.30 5.92
CA CYS A 82 0.48 -10.44 6.37
C CYS A 82 0.11 -9.55 7.56
N CYS A 83 -1.16 -9.17 7.68
CA CYS A 83 -1.62 -8.17 8.64
C CYS A 83 -3.00 -8.54 9.21
N PRO A 84 -3.18 -9.72 9.82
CA PRO A 84 -4.47 -10.14 10.36
C PRO A 84 -4.98 -9.18 11.44
N ASP A 85 -4.08 -8.64 12.25
CA ASP A 85 -4.41 -7.73 13.35
C ASP A 85 -4.90 -6.34 12.86
N CYS A 86 -4.76 -6.05 11.57
CA CYS A 86 -5.27 -4.83 10.95
C CYS A 86 -6.69 -4.97 10.39
N LEU A 87 -7.27 -6.17 10.47
CA LEU A 87 -8.60 -6.47 9.95
C LEU A 87 -9.56 -6.73 11.10
N GLU A 88 -10.70 -6.05 11.06
CA GLU A 88 -11.81 -6.39 11.94
C GLU A 88 -12.30 -7.81 11.64
N PRO A 89 -12.73 -8.58 12.66
CA PRO A 89 -13.35 -9.88 12.44
C PRO A 89 -14.53 -9.73 11.48
N GLN A 90 -14.59 -10.63 10.49
CA GLN A 90 -15.67 -10.61 9.53
C GLN A 90 -16.99 -10.88 10.26
N GLN A 91 -17.84 -9.86 10.37
CA GLN A 91 -19.14 -10.00 11.01
C GLN A 91 -19.94 -11.04 10.23
N GLN A 92 -20.29 -12.13 10.91
CA GLN A 92 -21.23 -13.12 10.38
C GLN A 92 -22.59 -12.43 10.33
N GLY A 93 -23.05 -12.14 9.10
CA GLY A 93 -24.43 -11.73 8.84
C GLY A 93 -25.37 -12.90 8.95
#